data_AF-A0A931S965-F1
#
_entry.id   AF-A0A931S965-F1
#
_cell.length_a   1.000
_cell.length_b   1.000
_cell.length_c   1.000
_cell.angle_alpha   90.00
_cell.angle_beta   90.00
_cell.angle_gamma   90.00
#
_symmetry.space_group_name_H-M   'P 1'
#
loop_
_entity.id
_entity.type
_entity.pdbx_description
1 polymer ?
#
loop_
_entity_poly.entity_id
_entity_poly.type
_entity_poly.pdbx_seq_one_letter_code
_entity_poly.pdbx_strand_id
1 'polypeptide(L)'
;MMLSSGLVESLEHCIPRAVYLIGSGPAAAPAGALYLGTALDHQNLLSIDMGGTSFDVCLIRQGEIPTTTESWIGDERVAIKLVDIHSAGAGGGSIAWIDSLGLLRVGPQSAGAEPGPASYGKGGERPTVTDADVTLGYVPADYFLGGEIPLDTQRAAEAIKSVAQPLNMSIPQGAEAIFTTVNSFMADQITEVSTRRGYDVRDFTLVVGGGAGPIHAAFIADLLGIPTVVVPSVAAAYSAFGMFAMDIGRNFARSYFSRAEHIDLDRVNRLFAEMEQEALESCRSMDVRPDQVVFYRTTDMRYIGQFHEVEVEMAAGKLSRHEIEAAVQKFNERH
;
A
#
# COMPACT_ATOMS: atom_id res chain seq x y z
N MET A 1 -18.03 1.23 1.17
CA MET A 1 -16.85 1.13 2.04
C MET A 1 -15.76 0.42 1.29
N MET A 2 -14.51 0.88 1.37
CA MET A 2 -13.37 0.18 0.79
C MET A 2 -13.04 -1.06 1.61
N LEU A 3 -12.74 -2.16 0.93
CA LEU A 3 -12.27 -3.40 1.52
C LEU A 3 -10.76 -3.52 1.40
N SER A 4 -10.14 -4.26 2.33
CA SER A 4 -8.73 -4.62 2.31
C SER A 4 -8.29 -5.28 1.00
N SER A 5 -9.22 -5.91 0.27
CA SER A 5 -8.95 -6.68 -0.94
C SER A 5 -8.88 -5.85 -2.22
N GLY A 6 -9.01 -4.52 -2.15
CA GLY A 6 -9.00 -3.68 -3.35
C GLY A 6 -10.38 -3.53 -4.01
N LEU A 7 -11.48 -3.82 -3.29
CA LEU A 7 -12.86 -3.72 -3.78
C LEU A 7 -13.69 -2.76 -2.91
N VAL A 8 -14.84 -2.33 -3.41
CA VAL A 8 -15.81 -1.49 -2.68
C VAL A 8 -17.08 -2.28 -2.41
N GLU A 9 -17.66 -2.11 -1.22
CA GLU A 9 -18.84 -2.86 -0.79
C GLU A 9 -19.83 -1.99 0.01
N SER A 10 -21.09 -2.41 0.09
CA SER A 10 -22.14 -1.74 0.85
C SER A 10 -21.89 -1.71 2.36
N LEU A 11 -22.41 -0.69 3.04
CA LEU A 11 -22.26 -0.55 4.49
C LEU A 11 -22.88 -1.74 5.25
N GLU A 12 -24.06 -2.17 4.82
CA GLU A 12 -24.82 -3.27 5.44
C GLU A 12 -24.01 -4.57 5.48
N HIS A 13 -23.25 -4.87 4.42
CA HIS A 13 -22.37 -6.03 4.38
C HIS A 13 -21.08 -5.87 5.18
N CYS A 14 -20.55 -4.65 5.30
CA CYS A 14 -19.32 -4.40 6.04
C CYS A 14 -19.52 -4.43 7.57
N ILE A 15 -20.67 -3.98 8.08
CA ILE A 15 -20.97 -3.92 9.52
C ILE A 15 -20.70 -5.27 10.24
N PRO A 16 -21.24 -6.42 9.78
CA PRO A 16 -20.99 -7.70 10.44
C PRO A 16 -19.59 -8.29 10.16
N ARG A 17 -18.76 -7.63 9.33
CA ARG A 17 -17.48 -8.17 8.85
C ARG A 17 -16.37 -7.12 8.86
N ALA A 18 -16.26 -6.38 9.96
CA ALA A 18 -15.31 -5.28 10.12
C ALA A 18 -13.83 -5.66 9.84
N VAL A 19 -13.46 -6.95 9.95
CA VAL A 19 -12.12 -7.45 9.61
C VAL A 19 -11.68 -7.10 8.18
N TYR A 20 -12.62 -7.04 7.21
CA TYR A 20 -12.32 -6.67 5.82
C TYR A 20 -12.10 -5.17 5.61
N LEU A 21 -12.14 -4.35 6.66
CA LEU A 21 -11.86 -2.91 6.59
C LEU A 21 -10.43 -2.59 7.04
N ILE A 22 -9.68 -3.57 7.56
CA ILE A 22 -8.30 -3.40 8.02
C ILE A 22 -7.42 -3.00 6.84
N GLY A 23 -6.68 -1.89 6.94
CA GLY A 23 -5.82 -1.43 5.85
C GLY A 23 -6.57 -0.98 4.59
N SER A 24 -7.87 -0.71 4.68
CA SER A 24 -8.72 -0.32 3.53
C SER A 24 -8.33 1.01 2.88
N GLY A 25 -7.73 1.94 3.62
CA GLY A 25 -7.23 3.21 3.07
C GLY A 25 -6.08 2.98 2.09
N PRO A 26 -4.94 2.44 2.57
CA PRO A 26 -3.81 2.10 1.70
C PRO A 26 -4.18 1.18 0.53
N ALA A 27 -5.11 0.23 0.74
CA ALA A 27 -5.59 -0.69 -0.30
C ALA A 27 -6.14 0.00 -1.56
N ALA A 28 -6.56 1.28 -1.46
CA ALA A 28 -7.08 2.04 -2.58
C ALA A 28 -6.00 2.76 -3.42
N ALA A 29 -4.88 3.14 -2.80
CA ALA A 29 -3.79 3.83 -3.50
C ALA A 29 -3.30 3.09 -4.77
N PRO A 30 -3.09 1.76 -4.74
CA PRO A 30 -2.69 0.99 -5.93
C PRO A 30 -3.69 1.06 -7.08
N ALA A 31 -5.00 1.14 -6.80
CA ALA A 31 -6.02 1.32 -7.84
C ALA A 31 -5.88 2.70 -8.52
N GLY A 32 -5.62 3.75 -7.74
CA GLY A 32 -5.30 5.08 -8.26
C GLY A 32 -4.03 5.06 -9.11
N ALA A 33 -3.00 4.34 -8.68
CA ALA A 33 -1.75 4.16 -9.42
C ALA A 33 -2.01 3.50 -10.77
N LEU A 34 -2.73 2.38 -10.76
CA LEU A 34 -3.05 1.61 -11.96
C LEU A 34 -3.86 2.43 -12.97
N TYR A 35 -4.85 3.18 -12.48
CA TYR A 35 -5.64 4.08 -13.33
C TYR A 35 -4.77 5.14 -14.02
N LEU A 36 -3.90 5.82 -13.26
CA LEU A 36 -3.00 6.84 -13.80
C LEU A 36 -1.93 6.24 -14.72
N GLY A 37 -1.34 5.11 -14.33
CA GLY A 37 -0.33 4.40 -15.11
C GLY A 37 -0.89 3.92 -16.45
N THR A 38 -2.10 3.35 -16.45
CA THR A 38 -2.78 2.91 -17.68
C THR A 38 -3.03 4.08 -18.63
N ALA A 39 -3.40 5.25 -18.11
CA ALA A 39 -3.58 6.45 -18.91
C ALA A 39 -2.27 7.00 -19.52
N LEU A 40 -1.12 6.53 -19.02
CA LEU A 40 0.23 6.89 -19.47
C LEU A 40 0.96 5.71 -20.15
N ASP A 41 0.25 4.64 -20.50
CA ASP A 41 0.80 3.41 -21.10
C ASP A 41 1.91 2.74 -20.24
N HIS A 42 1.82 2.88 -18.92
CA HIS A 42 2.69 2.24 -17.94
C HIS A 42 1.95 1.16 -17.14
N GLN A 43 2.50 -0.06 -17.12
CA GLN A 43 1.90 -1.22 -16.43
C GLN A 43 2.74 -1.78 -15.28
N ASN A 44 4.01 -1.38 -15.19
CA ASN A 44 4.89 -1.69 -14.06
C ASN A 44 5.00 -0.43 -13.21
N LEU A 45 4.33 -0.43 -12.05
CA LEU A 45 4.17 0.75 -11.21
C LEU A 45 4.62 0.45 -9.77
N LEU A 46 5.29 1.41 -9.17
CA LEU A 46 5.50 1.48 -7.73
C LEU A 46 4.54 2.54 -7.20
N SER A 47 3.46 2.11 -6.55
CA SER A 47 2.53 3.02 -5.87
C SER A 47 3.07 3.31 -4.47
N ILE A 48 3.32 4.58 -4.17
CA ILE A 48 3.69 5.02 -2.82
C ILE A 48 2.67 5.99 -2.25
N ASP A 49 2.37 5.92 -0.96
CA ASP A 49 1.54 6.89 -0.23
C ASP A 49 2.24 7.26 1.08
N MET A 50 2.73 8.50 1.19
CA MET A 50 3.37 9.00 2.41
C MET A 50 2.47 10.02 3.11
N GLY A 51 1.99 9.62 4.28
CA GLY A 51 1.19 10.46 5.16
C GLY A 51 2.00 11.13 6.28
N GLY A 52 1.32 11.48 7.36
CA GLY A 52 1.95 12.01 8.59
C GLY A 52 2.60 10.93 9.46
N THR A 53 2.26 9.66 9.28
CA THR A 53 2.69 8.57 10.18
C THR A 53 3.35 7.40 9.47
N SER A 54 2.89 7.09 8.27
CA SER A 54 3.24 5.87 7.53
C SER A 54 3.59 6.18 6.08
N PHE A 55 4.32 5.22 5.52
CA PHE A 55 4.74 5.16 4.13
C PHE A 55 4.34 3.80 3.59
N ASP A 56 3.38 3.78 2.67
CA ASP A 56 2.81 2.57 2.11
C ASP A 56 3.35 2.36 0.69
N VAL A 57 3.81 1.14 0.39
CA VAL A 57 4.38 0.76 -0.91
C VAL A 57 3.65 -0.45 -1.47
N CYS A 58 3.25 -0.35 -2.74
CA CYS A 58 2.72 -1.48 -3.50
C CYS A 58 3.40 -1.57 -4.87
N LEU A 59 3.88 -2.77 -5.21
CA LEU A 59 4.47 -3.06 -6.50
C LEU A 59 3.44 -3.74 -7.41
N ILE A 60 3.05 -3.04 -8.47
CA ILE A 60 2.11 -3.48 -9.50
C ILE A 60 2.92 -3.88 -10.72
N ARG A 61 2.72 -5.10 -11.21
CA ARG A 61 3.44 -5.62 -12.39
C ARG A 61 2.43 -6.01 -13.45
N GLN A 62 2.67 -5.62 -14.70
CA GLN A 62 1.80 -5.94 -15.83
C GLN A 62 0.32 -5.59 -15.57
N GLY A 63 0.08 -4.51 -14.83
CA GLY A 63 -1.27 -4.05 -14.46
C GLY A 63 -1.98 -4.87 -13.38
N GLU A 64 -1.31 -5.87 -12.77
CA GLU A 64 -1.89 -6.68 -11.70
C GLU A 64 -1.55 -6.10 -10.32
N ILE A 65 -2.58 -5.69 -9.57
CA ILE A 65 -2.45 -5.32 -8.16
C ILE A 65 -2.29 -6.61 -7.36
N PRO A 66 -1.17 -6.81 -6.66
CA PRO A 66 -0.93 -8.04 -5.93
C PRO A 66 -1.84 -8.15 -4.70
N THR A 67 -2.20 -9.39 -4.36
CA THR A 67 -2.93 -9.69 -3.13
C THR A 67 -2.22 -10.78 -2.32
N THR A 68 -2.45 -10.78 -1.01
CA THR A 68 -1.91 -11.76 -0.06
C THR A 68 -2.98 -12.20 0.94
N THR A 69 -2.82 -13.39 1.50
CA THR A 69 -3.56 -13.88 2.67
C THR A 69 -2.66 -14.02 3.91
N GLU A 70 -1.40 -13.62 3.78
CA GLU A 70 -0.39 -13.62 4.82
C GLU A 70 -0.27 -12.21 5.42
N SER A 71 -1.16 -11.89 6.36
CA SER A 71 -1.16 -10.61 7.07
C SER A 71 -1.22 -10.83 8.57
N TRP A 72 -0.57 -9.92 9.30
CA TRP A 72 -0.51 -9.90 10.76
C TRP A 72 -0.88 -8.50 11.26
N ILE A 73 -1.69 -8.45 12.31
CA ILE A 73 -2.06 -7.20 13.00
C ILE A 73 -1.67 -7.38 14.46
N GLY A 74 -0.58 -6.72 14.85
CA GLY A 74 0.10 -7.07 16.10
C GLY A 74 0.54 -8.53 16.05
N ASP A 75 0.17 -9.30 17.06
CA ASP A 75 0.49 -10.73 17.17
C ASP A 75 -0.57 -11.66 16.52
N GLU A 76 -1.63 -11.08 15.94
CA GLU A 76 -2.76 -11.84 15.41
C GLU A 76 -2.67 -12.01 13.89
N ARG A 77 -2.76 -13.27 13.42
CA ARG A 77 -2.81 -13.55 11.99
C ARG A 77 -4.21 -13.24 11.44
N VAL A 78 -4.27 -12.43 10.40
CA VAL A 78 -5.50 -12.10 9.68
C VAL A 78 -5.50 -12.82 8.33
N ALA A 79 -6.24 -13.93 8.24
CA ALA A 79 -6.29 -14.82 7.07
C ALA A 79 -7.45 -14.47 6.11
N ILE A 80 -7.57 -13.19 5.73
CA ILE A 80 -8.46 -12.75 4.65
C ILE A 80 -7.61 -12.40 3.42
N LYS A 81 -8.22 -12.17 2.25
CA LYS A 81 -7.53 -11.63 1.08
C LYS A 81 -7.36 -10.12 1.22
N LEU A 82 -6.13 -9.62 1.13
CA LEU A 82 -5.78 -8.19 1.18
C LEU A 82 -4.94 -7.82 -0.02
N VAL A 83 -4.94 -6.56 -0.41
CA VAL A 83 -3.90 -5.99 -1.29
C VAL A 83 -2.57 -6.12 -0.57
N ASP A 84 -1.55 -6.61 -1.27
CA ASP A 84 -0.22 -6.76 -0.71
C ASP A 84 0.49 -5.40 -0.69
N ILE A 85 0.40 -4.75 0.47
CA ILE A 85 0.96 -3.43 0.76
C ILE A 85 1.99 -3.59 1.88
N HIS A 86 3.18 -3.10 1.60
CA HIS A 86 4.21 -2.96 2.60
C HIS A 86 4.10 -1.58 3.25
N SER A 87 3.79 -1.55 4.55
CA SER A 87 3.68 -0.31 5.31
C SER A 87 4.89 -0.15 6.23
N ALA A 88 5.55 1.01 6.16
CA ALA A 88 6.70 1.35 6.97
C ALA A 88 6.43 2.58 7.84
N GLY A 89 7.07 2.64 9.01
CA GLY A 89 6.98 3.74 9.96
C GLY A 89 7.75 4.99 9.56
N ALA A 90 7.41 5.57 8.41
CA ALA A 90 7.97 6.83 7.90
C ALA A 90 6.86 7.75 7.41
N GLY A 91 6.76 8.95 7.95
CA GLY A 91 5.82 9.96 7.52
C GLY A 91 6.29 11.35 7.94
N GLY A 92 5.52 12.39 7.60
CA GLY A 92 5.87 13.77 7.96
C GLY A 92 6.06 13.98 9.47
N GLY A 93 5.30 13.27 10.30
CA GLY A 93 5.42 13.30 11.75
C GLY A 93 6.46 12.34 12.34
N SER A 94 7.17 11.56 11.53
CA SER A 94 8.21 10.63 12.06
C SER A 94 9.29 11.42 12.78
N ILE A 95 9.61 10.96 13.99
CA ILE A 95 10.45 11.70 14.93
C ILE A 95 11.92 11.37 14.68
N ALA A 96 12.74 12.41 14.59
CA ALA A 96 14.18 12.28 14.54
C ALA A 96 14.77 12.23 15.95
N TRP A 97 15.74 11.34 16.17
CA TRP A 97 16.39 11.16 17.47
C TRP A 97 17.80 10.58 17.30
N ILE A 98 18.63 10.75 18.33
CA ILE A 98 19.97 10.17 18.40
C ILE A 98 19.90 8.89 19.25
N ASP A 99 20.33 7.76 18.69
CA ASP A 99 20.33 6.50 19.40
C ASP A 99 21.47 6.38 20.42
N SER A 100 21.47 5.29 21.20
CA SER A 100 22.49 5.04 22.23
C SER A 100 23.91 4.89 21.67
N LEU A 101 24.06 4.71 20.35
CA LEU A 101 25.34 4.64 19.65
C LEU A 101 25.74 6.00 19.04
N GLY A 102 24.93 7.04 19.22
CA GLY A 102 25.18 8.37 18.66
C GLY A 102 24.78 8.50 17.20
N LEU A 103 23.98 7.58 16.65
CA LEU A 103 23.53 7.62 15.26
C LEU A 103 22.16 8.30 15.14
N LEU A 104 21.99 9.08 14.08
CA LEU A 104 20.68 9.66 13.73
C LEU A 104 19.72 8.57 13.27
N ARG A 105 18.52 8.58 13.85
CA ARG A 105 17.37 7.76 13.47
C ARG A 105 16.18 8.65 13.19
N VAL A 106 15.31 8.20 12.28
CA VAL A 106 14.02 8.84 12.00
C VAL A 106 12.94 7.76 12.06
N GLY A 107 11.92 7.97 12.90
CA GLY A 107 10.94 6.93 13.22
C GLY A 107 11.51 5.83 14.12
N PRO A 108 10.74 4.73 14.35
CA PRO A 108 9.38 4.52 13.85
C PRO A 108 8.31 5.32 14.62
N GLN A 109 8.67 5.97 15.74
CA GLN A 109 7.73 6.80 16.48
C GLN A 109 7.31 8.01 15.65
N SER A 110 6.01 8.34 15.69
CA SER A 110 5.45 9.53 15.07
C SER A 110 4.88 10.49 16.11
N ALA A 111 4.95 11.78 15.81
CA ALA A 111 4.29 12.84 16.57
C ALA A 111 2.78 12.94 16.25
N GLY A 112 2.30 12.20 15.24
CA GLY A 112 0.90 12.24 14.79
C GLY A 112 0.47 13.64 14.35
N ALA A 113 -0.82 13.94 14.52
CA ALA A 113 -1.35 15.30 14.31
C ALA A 113 -1.43 16.11 15.61
N GLU A 114 -1.43 15.44 16.76
CA GLU A 114 -1.49 16.04 18.10
C GLU A 114 -0.57 15.26 19.05
N PRO A 115 0.49 15.89 19.60
CA PRO A 115 0.84 17.31 19.46
C PRO A 115 1.40 17.68 18.07
N GLY A 116 1.75 16.69 17.24
CA GLY A 116 2.27 16.88 15.89
C GLY A 116 3.70 17.44 15.81
N PRO A 117 4.18 17.73 14.59
CA PRO A 117 5.43 18.46 14.34
C PRO A 117 5.56 19.73 15.19
N ALA A 118 6.79 20.09 15.56
CA ALA A 118 7.03 21.30 16.36
C ALA A 118 6.57 22.58 15.64
N SER A 119 6.74 22.60 14.31
CA SER A 119 6.25 23.62 13.39
C SER A 119 4.74 23.84 13.44
N TYR A 120 3.93 22.89 13.91
CA TYR A 120 2.48 23.10 14.06
C TYR A 120 2.13 24.00 15.25
N GLY A 121 3.07 24.27 16.17
CA GLY A 121 2.84 25.15 17.32
C GLY A 121 1.88 24.58 18.39
N LYS A 122 1.51 23.30 18.31
CA LYS A 122 0.53 22.63 19.20
C LYS A 122 1.16 21.92 20.41
N GLY A 123 2.38 22.29 20.78
CA GLY A 123 3.11 21.70 21.91
C GLY A 123 4.03 20.53 21.55
N GLY A 124 4.23 20.26 20.26
CA GLY A 124 5.30 19.36 19.79
C GLY A 124 6.68 20.00 20.01
N GLU A 125 7.61 19.24 20.58
CA GLU A 125 8.98 19.70 20.87
C GLU A 125 10.07 18.81 20.28
N ARG A 126 9.71 17.60 19.83
CA ARG A 126 10.65 16.66 19.21
C ARG A 126 10.73 16.94 17.71
N PRO A 127 11.92 16.90 17.08
CA PRO A 127 12.06 17.19 15.67
C PRO A 127 11.40 16.09 14.83
N THR A 128 10.70 16.49 13.78
CA THR A 128 10.05 15.58 12.82
C THR A 128 10.54 15.79 11.40
N VAL A 129 10.14 14.92 10.48
CA VAL A 129 10.39 15.07 9.04
C VAL A 129 9.83 16.39 8.52
N THR A 130 8.58 16.73 8.87
CA THR A 130 7.97 18.00 8.47
C THR A 130 8.72 19.21 9.04
N ASP A 131 9.28 19.14 10.25
CA ASP A 131 10.13 20.23 10.77
C ASP A 131 11.39 20.42 9.91
N ALA A 132 11.98 19.33 9.44
CA ALA A 132 13.11 19.38 8.51
C ALA A 132 12.69 19.96 7.15
N ASP A 133 11.57 19.50 6.58
CA ASP A 133 11.06 19.99 5.28
C ASP A 133 10.74 21.48 5.30
N VAL A 134 10.16 21.98 6.40
CA VAL A 134 9.90 23.40 6.63
C VAL A 134 11.21 24.18 6.76
N THR A 135 12.18 23.64 7.51
CA THR A 135 13.48 24.29 7.71
C THR A 135 14.30 24.38 6.42
N LEU A 136 14.21 23.37 5.56
CA LEU A 136 14.84 23.34 4.24
C LEU A 136 14.09 24.19 3.19
N GLY A 137 12.86 24.63 3.50
CA GLY A 137 12.03 25.44 2.61
C GLY A 137 11.28 24.63 1.54
N TYR A 138 11.17 23.31 1.70
CA TYR A 138 10.35 22.47 0.82
C TYR A 138 8.85 22.59 1.12
N VAL A 139 8.50 22.88 2.37
CA VAL A 139 7.13 23.21 2.77
C VAL A 139 7.03 24.71 3.05
N PRO A 140 6.14 25.45 2.36
CA PRO A 140 5.94 26.87 2.61
C PRO A 140 5.29 27.08 3.97
N ALA A 141 5.91 27.91 4.82
CA ALA A 141 5.44 28.14 6.18
C ALA A 141 4.11 28.91 6.26
N ASP A 142 3.77 29.66 5.22
CA ASP A 142 2.59 30.53 5.14
C ASP A 142 1.42 29.92 4.32
N TYR A 143 1.61 28.74 3.73
CA TYR A 143 0.62 28.12 2.84
C TYR A 143 0.35 26.64 3.13
N PHE A 144 0.64 26.18 4.34
CA PHE A 144 0.31 24.81 4.73
C PHE A 144 -1.21 24.64 4.90
N LEU A 145 -1.74 23.52 4.37
CA LEU A 145 -3.18 23.26 4.28
C LEU A 145 -3.97 24.44 3.68
N GLY A 146 -3.49 24.98 2.55
CA GLY A 146 -4.12 26.13 1.88
C GLY A 146 -4.01 27.46 2.64
N GLY A 147 -3.10 27.54 3.61
CA GLY A 147 -2.89 28.71 4.47
C GLY A 147 -3.72 28.71 5.75
N GLU A 148 -4.51 27.66 6.01
CA GLU A 148 -5.29 27.54 7.25
C GLU A 148 -4.41 27.34 8.49
N ILE A 149 -3.22 26.74 8.31
CA ILE A 149 -2.29 26.45 9.40
C ILE A 149 -0.98 27.17 9.12
N PRO A 150 -0.68 28.28 9.81
CA PRO A 150 0.64 28.89 9.75
C PRO A 150 1.66 28.00 10.47
N LEU A 151 2.80 27.74 9.83
CA LEU A 151 3.88 26.94 10.41
C LEU A 151 4.93 27.83 11.08
N ASP A 152 5.37 27.42 12.26
CA ASP A 152 6.39 28.11 13.04
C ASP A 152 7.79 27.57 12.70
N THR A 153 8.48 28.27 11.80
CA THR A 153 9.84 27.90 11.38
C THR A 153 10.86 27.99 12.51
N GLN A 154 10.63 28.85 13.52
CA GLN A 154 11.54 28.99 14.65
C GLN A 154 11.42 27.78 15.58
N ARG A 155 10.21 27.29 15.83
CA ARG A 155 9.99 26.05 16.59
C ARG A 155 10.56 24.83 15.89
N ALA A 156 10.41 24.74 14.57
CA ALA A 156 11.05 23.68 13.78
C ALA A 156 12.57 23.69 13.98
N ALA A 157 13.19 24.85 13.80
CA ALA A 157 14.63 25.05 13.97
C ALA A 157 15.10 24.74 15.41
N GLU A 158 14.34 25.12 16.42
CA GLU A 158 14.63 24.82 17.83
C GLU A 158 14.59 23.31 18.09
N ALA A 159 13.55 22.62 17.63
CA ALA A 159 13.41 21.18 17.80
C ALA A 159 14.59 20.41 17.16
N ILE A 160 15.02 20.83 15.96
CA ILE A 160 16.13 20.22 15.22
C ILE A 160 17.47 20.33 15.96
N LYS A 161 17.64 21.32 16.85
CA LYS A 161 18.88 21.42 17.66
C LYS A 161 19.14 20.16 18.48
N SER A 162 18.09 19.47 18.92
CA SER A 162 18.21 18.24 19.72
C SER A 162 18.93 17.10 18.99
N VAL A 163 18.93 17.11 17.65
CA VAL A 163 19.70 16.16 16.82
C VAL A 163 20.95 16.79 16.20
N ALA A 164 20.91 18.08 15.85
CA ALA A 164 22.02 18.75 15.21
C ALA A 164 23.21 18.96 16.17
N GLN A 165 22.96 19.38 17.40
CA GLN A 165 24.01 19.69 18.38
C GLN A 165 24.85 18.46 18.76
N PRO A 166 24.27 17.29 19.09
CA PRO A 166 25.05 16.09 19.40
C PRO A 166 25.98 15.64 18.25
N LEU A 167 25.60 15.95 17.01
CA LEU A 167 26.36 15.60 15.80
C LEU A 167 27.32 16.72 15.35
N ASN A 168 27.44 17.82 16.10
CA ASN A 168 28.21 19.01 15.73
C ASN A 168 27.81 19.61 14.36
N MET A 169 26.51 19.56 14.06
CA MET A 169 25.93 20.11 12.84
C MET A 169 25.25 21.45 13.11
N SER A 170 25.24 22.32 12.10
CA SER A 170 24.32 23.46 12.07
C SER A 170 22.86 22.98 11.92
N ILE A 171 21.89 23.85 12.21
CA ILE A 171 20.46 23.51 12.07
C ILE A 171 20.10 23.08 10.63
N PRO A 172 20.53 23.80 9.56
CA PRO A 172 20.27 23.35 8.19
C PRO A 172 20.88 21.98 7.88
N GLN A 173 22.10 21.72 8.36
CA GLN A 173 22.73 20.39 8.20
C GLN A 173 21.99 19.30 8.96
N GLY A 174 21.47 19.59 10.15
CA GLY A 174 20.61 18.66 10.89
C GLY A 174 19.30 18.37 10.15
N ALA A 175 18.66 19.39 9.58
CA ALA A 175 17.47 19.23 8.76
C ALA A 175 17.74 18.36 7.52
N GLU A 176 18.83 18.65 6.79
CA GLU A 176 19.28 17.85 5.64
C GLU A 176 19.59 16.40 6.03
N ALA A 177 20.20 16.18 7.19
CA ALA A 177 20.47 14.85 7.70
C ALA A 177 19.17 14.09 8.01
N ILE A 178 18.15 14.72 8.62
CA ILE A 178 16.83 14.10 8.84
C ILE A 178 16.21 13.71 7.50
N PHE A 179 16.17 14.66 6.56
CA PHE A 179 15.59 14.49 5.22
C PHE A 179 16.26 13.34 4.45
N THR A 180 17.58 13.34 4.40
CA THR A 180 18.38 12.29 3.74
C THR A 180 18.16 10.93 4.40
N THR A 181 18.10 10.90 5.75
CA THR A 181 17.89 9.66 6.51
C THR A 181 16.53 9.04 6.20
N VAL A 182 15.45 9.83 6.22
CA VAL A 182 14.10 9.30 5.94
C VAL A 182 13.95 8.86 4.48
N ASN A 183 14.54 9.60 3.53
CA ASN A 183 14.51 9.21 2.12
C ASN A 183 15.29 7.92 1.85
N SER A 184 16.46 7.76 2.48
CA SER A 184 17.25 6.51 2.37
C SER A 184 16.46 5.34 2.95
N PHE A 185 15.82 5.51 4.11
CA PHE A 185 14.95 4.49 4.69
C PHE A 185 13.79 4.13 3.76
N MET A 186 13.05 5.10 3.21
CA MET A 186 11.94 4.84 2.29
C MET A 186 12.41 4.15 0.99
N ALA A 187 13.58 4.52 0.46
CA ALA A 187 14.20 3.87 -0.68
C ALA A 187 14.56 2.40 -0.38
N ASP A 188 15.08 2.11 0.81
CA ASP A 188 15.35 0.75 1.27
C ASP A 188 14.05 -0.07 1.35
N GLN A 189 12.95 0.52 1.84
CA GLN A 189 11.65 -0.15 1.91
C GLN A 189 11.09 -0.49 0.51
N ILE A 190 11.23 0.40 -0.47
CA ILE A 190 10.87 0.10 -1.87
C ILE A 190 11.75 -1.04 -2.41
N THR A 191 13.05 -0.99 -2.15
CA THR A 191 14.01 -2.02 -2.58
C THR A 191 13.67 -3.38 -2.00
N GLU A 192 13.25 -3.43 -0.73
CA GLU A 192 12.82 -4.65 -0.05
C GLU A 192 11.61 -5.29 -0.74
N VAL A 193 10.57 -4.49 -1.05
CA VAL A 193 9.36 -4.95 -1.77
C VAL A 193 9.71 -5.49 -3.16
N SER A 194 10.59 -4.81 -3.89
CA SER A 194 10.99 -5.21 -5.24
C SER A 194 11.86 -6.47 -5.23
N THR A 195 12.89 -6.50 -4.38
CA THR A 195 13.88 -7.58 -4.34
C THR A 195 13.27 -8.89 -3.84
N ARG A 196 12.32 -8.83 -2.89
CA ARG A 196 11.56 -10.02 -2.45
C ARG A 196 10.84 -10.74 -3.60
N ARG A 197 10.50 -10.00 -4.66
CA ARG A 197 9.82 -10.53 -5.85
C ARG A 197 10.74 -10.71 -7.05
N GLY A 198 12.04 -10.44 -6.89
CA GLY A 198 13.04 -10.59 -7.95
C GLY A 198 12.94 -9.53 -9.04
N TYR A 199 12.40 -8.34 -8.75
CA TYR A 199 12.23 -7.26 -9.73
C TYR A 199 13.25 -6.14 -9.54
N ASP A 200 13.63 -5.51 -10.66
CA ASP A 200 14.46 -4.32 -10.69
C ASP A 200 13.57 -3.07 -10.64
N VAL A 201 13.74 -2.21 -9.63
CA VAL A 201 12.94 -0.99 -9.45
C VAL A 201 13.04 -0.02 -10.63
N ARG A 202 14.12 -0.09 -11.42
CA ARG A 202 14.36 0.79 -12.58
C ARG A 202 13.43 0.50 -13.75
N ASP A 203 12.78 -0.67 -13.75
CA ASP A 203 11.78 -1.06 -14.75
C ASP A 203 10.36 -0.55 -14.42
N PHE A 204 10.21 0.24 -13.35
CA PHE A 204 8.93 0.71 -12.83
C PHE A 204 8.81 2.23 -12.92
N THR A 205 7.56 2.70 -13.04
CA THR A 205 7.20 4.11 -12.85
C THR A 205 6.75 4.33 -11.41
N LEU A 206 7.32 5.33 -10.73
CA LEU A 206 6.92 5.69 -9.37
C LEU A 206 5.68 6.59 -9.43
N VAL A 207 4.54 6.10 -8.92
CA VAL A 207 3.31 6.89 -8.78
C VAL A 207 3.12 7.27 -7.32
N VAL A 208 3.00 8.58 -7.08
CA VAL A 208 3.19 9.15 -5.75
C VAL A 208 1.88 9.72 -5.21
N GLY A 209 1.55 9.35 -3.98
CA GLY A 209 0.44 9.89 -3.22
C GLY A 209 0.83 10.31 -1.80
N GLY A 210 -0.19 10.73 -1.07
CA GLY A 210 -0.06 11.24 0.28
C GLY A 210 0.30 12.73 0.31
N GLY A 211 0.12 13.33 1.48
CA GLY A 211 0.43 14.75 1.69
C GLY A 211 1.94 15.04 1.68
N ALA A 212 2.76 14.08 2.11
CA ALA A 212 4.21 14.23 2.18
C ALA A 212 4.93 13.62 0.97
N GLY A 213 4.34 12.62 0.29
CA GLY A 213 5.00 11.85 -0.76
C GLY A 213 5.66 12.71 -1.85
N PRO A 214 4.96 13.71 -2.44
CA PRO A 214 5.53 14.57 -3.48
C PRO A 214 6.80 15.32 -3.08
N ILE A 215 6.98 15.64 -1.79
CA ILE A 215 8.15 16.35 -1.27
C ILE A 215 9.41 15.47 -1.39
N HIS A 216 9.25 14.16 -1.21
CA HIS A 216 10.32 13.18 -1.13
C HIS A 216 10.56 12.41 -2.44
N ALA A 217 9.56 12.38 -3.33
CA ALA A 217 9.53 11.49 -4.48
C ALA A 217 10.73 11.60 -5.43
N ALA A 218 11.17 12.81 -5.76
CA ALA A 218 12.29 13.01 -6.68
C ALA A 218 13.60 12.45 -6.10
N PHE A 219 13.81 12.61 -4.79
CA PHE A 219 15.01 12.09 -4.11
C PHE A 219 14.99 10.56 -4.00
N ILE A 220 13.82 9.99 -3.70
CA ILE A 220 13.64 8.53 -3.70
C ILE A 220 13.92 7.97 -5.09
N ALA A 221 13.37 8.60 -6.14
CA ALA A 221 13.57 8.15 -7.51
C ALA A 221 15.04 8.25 -7.93
N ASP A 222 15.75 9.33 -7.57
CA ASP A 222 17.18 9.49 -7.86
C ASP A 222 18.02 8.41 -7.16
N LEU A 223 17.78 8.16 -5.87
CA LEU A 223 18.48 7.12 -5.09
C LEU A 223 18.30 5.71 -5.70
N LEU A 224 17.12 5.44 -6.25
CA LEU A 224 16.76 4.13 -6.82
C LEU A 224 17.03 4.03 -8.32
N GLY A 225 17.40 5.13 -8.98
CA GLY A 225 17.54 5.20 -10.43
C GLY A 225 16.22 5.00 -11.19
N ILE A 226 15.08 5.35 -10.57
CA ILE A 226 13.77 5.23 -11.20
C ILE A 226 13.61 6.35 -12.25
N PRO A 227 13.37 6.02 -13.53
CA PRO A 227 13.43 7.01 -14.61
C PRO A 227 12.20 7.92 -14.69
N THR A 228 11.07 7.55 -14.07
CA THR A 228 9.80 8.27 -14.23
C THR A 228 9.05 8.35 -12.91
N VAL A 229 8.67 9.58 -12.55
CA VAL A 229 7.85 9.89 -11.38
C VAL A 229 6.57 10.57 -11.84
N VAL A 230 5.43 10.06 -11.39
CA VAL A 230 4.11 10.61 -11.64
C VAL A 230 3.55 11.15 -10.32
N VAL A 231 3.38 12.46 -10.26
CA VAL A 231 2.72 13.14 -9.13
C VAL A 231 1.37 13.69 -9.62
N PRO A 232 0.23 13.06 -9.26
CA PRO A 232 -1.08 13.58 -9.61
C PRO A 232 -1.40 14.85 -8.81
N SER A 233 -2.20 15.75 -9.39
CA SER A 233 -2.69 16.96 -8.70
C SER A 233 -3.51 16.66 -7.44
N VAL A 234 -4.01 15.43 -7.33
CA VAL A 234 -4.78 14.91 -6.19
C VAL A 234 -3.94 14.07 -5.23
N ALA A 235 -2.60 14.18 -5.25
CA ALA A 235 -1.70 13.38 -4.41
C ALA A 235 -2.07 13.37 -2.91
N ALA A 236 -2.43 14.52 -2.34
CA ALA A 236 -2.87 14.59 -0.93
C ALA A 236 -4.15 13.80 -0.63
N ALA A 237 -4.99 13.54 -1.64
CA ALA A 237 -6.22 12.75 -1.57
C ALA A 237 -6.09 11.42 -2.32
N TYR A 238 -4.87 10.90 -2.49
CA TYR A 238 -4.56 9.80 -3.41
C TYR A 238 -5.34 8.52 -3.13
N SER A 239 -5.39 8.07 -1.88
CA SER A 239 -6.20 6.90 -1.49
C SER A 239 -7.70 7.11 -1.76
N ALA A 240 -8.22 8.32 -1.54
CA ALA A 240 -9.62 8.64 -1.88
C ALA A 240 -9.86 8.71 -3.40
N PHE A 241 -8.88 9.19 -4.17
CA PHE A 241 -8.91 9.13 -5.63
C PHE A 241 -8.92 7.68 -6.12
N GLY A 242 -8.07 6.82 -5.56
CA GLY A 242 -8.02 5.40 -5.86
C GLY A 242 -9.34 4.68 -5.60
N MET A 243 -10.10 5.09 -4.58
CA MET A 243 -11.46 4.58 -4.33
C MET A 243 -12.39 4.72 -5.54
N PHE A 244 -12.28 5.80 -6.31
CA PHE A 244 -13.10 5.99 -7.52
C PHE A 244 -12.70 5.07 -8.67
N ALA A 245 -11.49 4.52 -8.64
CA ALA A 245 -10.97 3.59 -9.64
C ALA A 245 -11.20 2.11 -9.27
N MET A 246 -11.78 1.83 -8.10
CA MET A 246 -12.02 0.46 -7.62
C MET A 246 -13.39 -0.05 -8.05
N ASP A 247 -13.45 -1.36 -8.33
CA ASP A 247 -14.71 -2.04 -8.63
C ASP A 247 -15.53 -2.35 -7.37
N ILE A 248 -16.85 -2.38 -7.55
CA ILE A 248 -17.77 -2.90 -6.55
C ILE A 248 -17.71 -4.42 -6.61
N GLY A 249 -17.48 -5.08 -5.47
CA GLY A 249 -17.43 -6.53 -5.47
C GLY A 249 -16.98 -7.16 -4.17
N ARG A 250 -16.96 -8.50 -4.17
CA ARG A 250 -16.62 -9.32 -3.02
C ARG A 250 -15.88 -10.58 -3.41
N ASN A 251 -15.03 -11.02 -2.49
CA ASN A 251 -14.40 -12.33 -2.55
C ASN A 251 -15.26 -13.37 -1.81
N PHE A 252 -15.39 -14.56 -2.40
CA PHE A 252 -16.04 -15.72 -1.82
C PHE A 252 -15.05 -16.88 -1.84
N ALA A 253 -14.99 -17.65 -0.76
CA ALA A 253 -14.08 -18.78 -0.63
C ALA A 253 -14.78 -20.00 -0.02
N ARG A 254 -14.38 -21.19 -0.46
CA ARG A 254 -14.81 -22.50 0.08
C ARG A 254 -13.61 -23.44 0.15
N SER A 255 -13.48 -24.16 1.25
CA SER A 255 -12.39 -25.13 1.41
C SER A 255 -12.76 -26.49 0.83
N TYR A 256 -11.95 -26.99 -0.10
CA TYR A 256 -12.03 -28.36 -0.60
C TYR A 256 -10.62 -28.86 -0.94
N PHE A 257 -10.11 -29.78 -0.12
CA PHE A 257 -8.77 -30.35 -0.31
C PHE A 257 -8.86 -31.63 -1.12
N SER A 258 -8.17 -31.68 -2.26
CA SER A 258 -7.98 -32.89 -3.04
C SER A 258 -6.65 -32.83 -3.80
N ARG A 259 -6.14 -33.99 -4.21
CA ARG A 259 -5.08 -34.02 -5.21
C ARG A 259 -5.70 -33.81 -6.59
N ALA A 260 -5.01 -33.10 -7.47
CA ALA A 260 -5.50 -32.84 -8.83
C ALA A 260 -5.85 -34.13 -9.58
N GLU A 261 -5.14 -35.25 -9.35
CA GLU A 261 -5.43 -36.51 -10.03
C GLU A 261 -6.77 -37.13 -9.59
N HIS A 262 -7.22 -36.86 -8.36
CA HIS A 262 -8.41 -37.47 -7.75
C HIS A 262 -9.52 -36.45 -7.46
N ILE A 263 -9.48 -35.30 -8.12
CA ILE A 263 -10.44 -34.22 -7.90
C ILE A 263 -11.85 -34.64 -8.35
N ASP A 264 -12.84 -34.41 -7.48
CA ASP A 264 -14.26 -34.59 -7.81
C ASP A 264 -14.74 -33.35 -8.57
N LEU A 265 -14.77 -33.44 -9.90
CA LEU A 265 -15.16 -32.36 -10.79
C LEU A 265 -16.60 -31.90 -10.54
N ASP A 266 -17.52 -32.81 -10.22
CA ASP A 266 -18.91 -32.43 -9.96
C ASP A 266 -19.01 -31.62 -8.67
N ARG A 267 -18.24 -31.99 -7.63
CA ARG A 267 -18.16 -31.20 -6.40
C ARG A 267 -17.54 -29.83 -6.63
N VAL A 268 -16.44 -29.72 -7.36
CA VAL A 268 -15.79 -28.42 -7.65
C VAL A 268 -16.72 -27.49 -8.43
N ASN A 269 -17.38 -28.02 -9.46
CA ASN A 269 -18.35 -27.25 -10.24
C ASN A 269 -19.52 -26.75 -9.38
N ARG A 270 -20.02 -27.58 -8.45
CA ARG A 270 -21.07 -27.16 -7.51
C ARG A 270 -20.59 -26.02 -6.60
N LEU A 271 -19.38 -26.12 -6.03
CA LEU A 271 -18.84 -25.08 -5.16
C LEU A 271 -18.70 -23.73 -5.88
N PHE A 272 -18.18 -23.72 -7.12
CA PHE A 272 -18.14 -22.48 -7.91
C PHE A 272 -19.54 -21.95 -8.21
N ALA A 273 -20.49 -22.80 -8.61
CA ALA A 273 -21.86 -22.37 -8.88
C ALA A 273 -22.55 -21.78 -7.64
N GLU A 274 -22.35 -22.36 -6.46
CA GLU A 274 -22.87 -21.84 -5.19
C GLU A 274 -22.28 -20.46 -4.87
N MET A 275 -20.95 -20.29 -4.99
CA MET A 275 -20.30 -18.99 -4.77
C MET A 275 -20.74 -17.92 -5.78
N GLU A 276 -20.94 -18.29 -7.05
CA GLU A 276 -21.45 -17.37 -8.07
C GLU A 276 -22.90 -16.94 -7.80
N GLN A 277 -23.75 -17.85 -7.32
CA GLN A 277 -25.10 -17.49 -6.89
C GLN A 277 -25.10 -16.52 -5.71
N GLU A 278 -24.29 -16.78 -4.68
CA GLU A 278 -24.13 -15.87 -3.54
C GLU A 278 -23.59 -14.50 -3.96
N ALA A 279 -22.65 -14.46 -4.92
CA ALA A 279 -22.12 -13.22 -5.48
C ALA A 279 -23.20 -12.41 -6.22
N LEU A 280 -24.03 -13.07 -7.05
CA LEU A 280 -25.14 -12.41 -7.75
C LEU A 280 -26.18 -11.85 -6.77
N GLU A 281 -26.52 -12.60 -5.72
CA GLU A 281 -27.43 -12.13 -4.68
C GLU A 281 -26.87 -10.91 -3.94
N SER A 282 -25.58 -10.92 -3.63
CA SER A 282 -24.92 -9.76 -3.03
C SER A 282 -24.86 -8.55 -3.96
N CYS A 283 -24.69 -8.74 -5.26
CA CYS A 283 -24.66 -7.64 -6.23
C CYS A 283 -26.03 -6.97 -6.38
N ARG A 284 -27.12 -7.74 -6.26
CA ARG A 284 -28.50 -7.21 -6.32
C ARG A 284 -28.79 -6.21 -5.21
N SER A 285 -28.27 -6.40 -3.99
CA SER A 285 -28.46 -5.43 -2.91
C SER A 285 -27.73 -4.12 -3.13
N MET A 286 -26.82 -4.06 -4.12
CA MET A 286 -26.08 -2.88 -4.53
C MET A 286 -26.57 -2.27 -5.84
N ASP A 287 -27.74 -2.72 -6.33
CA ASP A 287 -28.33 -2.29 -7.61
C ASP A 287 -27.43 -2.56 -8.84
N VAL A 288 -26.55 -3.57 -8.75
CA VAL A 288 -25.71 -4.01 -9.86
C VAL A 288 -26.46 -5.07 -10.67
N ARG A 289 -26.53 -4.87 -11.99
CA ARG A 289 -27.25 -5.81 -12.87
C ARG A 289 -26.40 -7.07 -13.13
N PRO A 290 -27.03 -8.26 -13.29
CA PRO A 290 -26.30 -9.50 -13.54
C PRO A 290 -25.37 -9.49 -14.76
N ASP A 291 -25.70 -8.73 -15.82
CA ASP A 291 -24.88 -8.57 -17.03
C ASP A 291 -23.60 -7.75 -16.81
N GLN A 292 -23.49 -7.03 -15.68
CA GLN A 292 -22.32 -6.24 -15.31
C GLN A 292 -21.38 -6.99 -14.36
N VAL A 293 -21.78 -8.17 -13.87
CA VAL A 293 -20.99 -8.96 -12.93
C VAL A 293 -19.96 -9.78 -13.68
N VAL A 294 -18.69 -9.61 -13.33
CA VAL A 294 -17.58 -10.42 -13.84
C VAL A 294 -17.11 -11.36 -12.73
N PHE A 295 -16.96 -12.64 -13.06
CA PHE A 295 -16.44 -13.64 -12.14
C PHE A 295 -14.97 -13.93 -12.42
N TYR A 296 -14.14 -13.70 -11.42
CA TYR A 296 -12.74 -14.14 -11.39
C TYR A 296 -12.64 -15.36 -10.49
N ARG A 297 -12.31 -16.52 -11.07
CA ARG A 297 -12.20 -17.77 -10.33
C ARG A 297 -10.74 -18.10 -10.09
N THR A 298 -10.41 -18.48 -8.86
CA THR A 298 -9.08 -18.93 -8.49
C THR A 298 -9.15 -20.21 -7.66
N THR A 299 -8.02 -20.90 -7.56
CA THR A 299 -7.80 -21.99 -6.61
C THR A 299 -6.41 -21.85 -6.00
N ASP A 300 -6.28 -22.24 -4.74
CA ASP A 300 -5.00 -22.31 -4.06
C ASP A 300 -4.36 -23.69 -4.30
N MET A 301 -3.11 -23.71 -4.76
CA MET A 301 -2.38 -24.92 -5.14
C MET A 301 -1.01 -24.99 -4.45
N ARG A 302 -0.56 -26.21 -4.13
CA ARG A 302 0.78 -26.46 -3.58
C ARG A 302 1.25 -27.88 -3.88
N TYR A 303 2.56 -28.09 -3.87
CA TYR A 303 3.11 -29.45 -3.90
C TYR A 303 2.88 -30.17 -2.57
N ILE A 304 2.81 -31.51 -2.64
CA ILE A 304 2.72 -32.34 -1.44
C ILE A 304 3.96 -32.13 -0.58
N GLY A 305 3.75 -31.79 0.69
CA GLY A 305 4.81 -31.50 1.66
C GLY A 305 5.15 -30.01 1.80
N GLN A 306 4.56 -29.13 0.98
CA GLN A 306 4.68 -27.69 1.16
C GLN A 306 3.62 -27.17 2.15
N PHE A 307 3.95 -26.04 2.79
CA PHE A 307 3.05 -25.34 3.70
C PHE A 307 2.33 -24.17 3.04
N HIS A 308 3.01 -23.46 2.13
CA HIS A 308 2.46 -22.29 1.44
C HIS A 308 1.76 -22.69 0.13
N GLU A 309 0.74 -21.92 -0.22
CA GLU A 309 -0.09 -22.11 -1.39
C GLU A 309 0.13 -20.97 -2.39
N VAL A 310 -0.07 -21.25 -3.67
CA VAL A 310 -0.03 -20.29 -4.76
C VAL A 310 -1.43 -20.19 -5.34
N GLU A 311 -1.96 -18.96 -5.41
CA GLU A 311 -3.24 -18.69 -6.06
C GLU A 311 -3.09 -18.82 -7.58
N VAL A 312 -3.97 -19.60 -8.21
CA VAL A 312 -3.95 -19.89 -9.64
C VAL A 312 -5.32 -19.63 -10.24
N GLU A 313 -5.34 -18.90 -11.35
CA GLU A 313 -6.55 -18.57 -12.09
C GLU A 313 -7.19 -19.82 -12.74
N MET A 314 -8.50 -19.94 -12.56
CA MET A 314 -9.35 -20.99 -13.09
C MET A 314 -10.23 -20.47 -14.24
N ALA A 315 -10.49 -21.33 -15.23
CA ALA A 315 -11.39 -21.00 -16.32
C ALA A 315 -12.84 -20.76 -15.85
N ALA A 316 -13.55 -19.89 -16.57
CA ALA A 316 -14.99 -19.73 -16.42
C ALA A 316 -15.75 -20.95 -16.97
N GLY A 317 -17.01 -21.10 -16.59
CA GLY A 317 -17.89 -22.17 -17.09
C GLY A 317 -17.71 -23.52 -16.39
N LYS A 318 -18.18 -24.61 -17.02
CA LYS A 318 -18.10 -25.94 -16.41
C LYS A 318 -16.67 -26.48 -16.55
N LEU A 319 -16.02 -26.74 -15.42
CA LEU A 319 -14.68 -27.30 -15.35
C LEU A 319 -14.71 -28.79 -15.70
N SER A 320 -13.82 -29.19 -16.61
CA SER A 320 -13.49 -30.57 -16.92
C SER A 320 -12.06 -30.87 -16.46
N ARG A 321 -11.57 -32.08 -16.76
CA ARG A 321 -10.17 -32.45 -16.47
C ARG A 321 -9.18 -31.57 -17.23
N HIS A 322 -9.53 -31.11 -18.43
CA HIS A 322 -8.67 -30.25 -19.23
C HIS A 322 -8.35 -28.93 -18.50
N GLU A 323 -9.36 -28.26 -17.93
CA GLU A 323 -9.16 -26.99 -17.20
C GLU A 323 -8.36 -27.19 -15.90
N ILE A 324 -8.50 -28.35 -15.24
CA ILE A 324 -7.67 -28.69 -14.06
C ILE A 324 -6.21 -28.88 -14.46
N GLU A 325 -5.93 -29.58 -15.56
CA GLU A 325 -4.57 -29.78 -16.07
C GLU A 325 -3.93 -28.46 -16.49
N ALA A 326 -4.70 -27.57 -17.13
CA ALA A 326 -4.24 -26.22 -17.46
C ALA A 326 -3.92 -25.40 -16.20
N ALA A 327 -4.73 -25.49 -15.14
CA ALA A 327 -4.43 -24.84 -13.86
C ALA A 327 -3.18 -25.42 -13.20
N VAL A 328 -2.97 -26.74 -13.24
CA VAL A 328 -1.73 -27.38 -12.77
C VAL A 328 -0.51 -26.87 -13.55
N GLN A 329 -0.64 -26.69 -14.87
CA GLN A 329 0.44 -26.12 -15.67
C GLN A 329 0.76 -24.68 -15.27
N LYS A 330 -0.28 -23.82 -15.14
CA LYS A 330 -0.12 -22.45 -14.65
C LYS A 330 0.52 -22.40 -13.26
N PHE A 331 0.14 -23.31 -12.36
CA PHE A 331 0.75 -23.48 -11.05
C PHE A 331 2.26 -23.73 -11.17
N ASN A 332 2.66 -24.68 -12.02
CA ASN A 332 4.06 -25.05 -12.20
C ASN A 332 4.91 -23.91 -12.81
N GLU A 333 4.31 -23.05 -13.64
CA GLU A 333 5.00 -21.89 -14.24
C GLU A 333 5.18 -20.74 -13.24
N ARG A 334 4.23 -20.60 -12.29
CA ARG A 334 4.25 -19.54 -11.25
C ARG A 334 5.11 -19.88 -10.03
N HIS A 335 5.31 -21.18 -9.75
CA HIS A 335 6.12 -21.68 -8.63
C HIS A 335 7.62 -21.69 -8.92
#